data_AF-A0A8J4TUT6-F1
#
_entry.id   AF-A0A8J4TUT6-F1
#
_cell.length_a   1.000
_cell.length_b   1.000
_cell.length_c   1.000
_cell.angle_alpha   90.00
_cell.angle_beta   90.00
_cell.angle_gamma   90.00
#
_symmetry.space_group_name_H-M   'P 1'
#
loop_
_entity.id
_entity.type
_entity.pdbx_description
1 polymer ?
#
loop_
_entity_poly.entity_id
_entity_poly.type
_entity_poly.pdbx_seq_one_letter_code
_entity_poly.pdbx_strand_id
1 'polypeptide(L)'
;MTLADFIANGNEWPDDPAEVCQASFPNNLAPNQTMAVVIGDDRLFDSLGVRRGCAGDPLLCDTAYVFRCRVNETESCDASPWSNTIDCATLPCNPGQNCTYTQGYWKNHSDVWPLQSLTLGAVSYNESQLLQVLNRPAQGNGLVILAHQLIAAKLNIANGADPTLVQQTVIDADSMIGGLIVPPVGTGYLSPSQTSELTDTLTEFNEGTIGPGHCDD
;
A
#
# COMPACT_ATOMS: atom_id res chain seq x y z
N MET A 1 2.92 -17.16 5.85
CA MET A 1 1.86 -18.02 6.43
C MET A 1 1.30 -17.34 7.66
N THR A 2 0.16 -17.78 8.20
CA THR A 2 -0.34 -17.23 9.45
C THR A 2 0.57 -17.63 10.62
N LEU A 3 0.60 -16.82 11.68
CA LEU A 3 1.34 -17.16 12.90
C LEU A 3 0.80 -18.46 13.52
N ALA A 4 -0.51 -18.73 13.39
CA ALA A 4 -1.12 -19.97 13.86
C ALA A 4 -0.56 -21.19 13.12
N ASP A 5 -0.44 -21.13 11.80
CA ASP A 5 0.15 -22.22 11.00
C ASP A 5 1.63 -22.44 11.36
N PHE A 6 2.38 -21.36 11.56
CA PHE A 6 3.79 -21.43 11.95
C PHE A 6 3.97 -22.12 13.31
N ILE A 7 3.12 -21.77 14.30
CA ILE A 7 3.13 -22.43 15.61
C ILE A 7 2.69 -23.90 15.49
N ALA A 8 1.68 -24.19 14.67
CA ALA A 8 1.23 -25.56 14.41
C ALA A 8 2.32 -26.42 13.76
N ASN A 9 3.20 -25.80 12.98
CA ASN A 9 4.40 -26.42 12.41
C ASN A 9 5.62 -26.38 13.36
N GLY A 10 5.42 -26.26 14.67
CA GLY A 10 6.50 -26.34 15.65
C GLY A 10 7.40 -25.11 15.73
N ASN A 11 6.95 -23.95 15.23
CA ASN A 11 7.77 -22.74 15.03
C ASN A 11 8.87 -22.92 13.98
N GLU A 12 8.62 -23.76 12.98
CA GLU A 12 9.50 -24.00 11.85
C GLU A 12 8.82 -23.59 10.55
N TRP A 13 9.64 -23.19 9.57
CA TRP A 13 9.14 -22.93 8.23
C TRP A 13 9.00 -24.26 7.47
N PRO A 14 7.96 -24.44 6.63
CA PRO A 14 7.82 -25.61 5.78
C PRO A 14 9.04 -25.84 4.91
N ASP A 15 9.35 -27.12 4.69
CA ASP A 15 10.44 -27.56 3.81
C ASP A 15 10.10 -27.30 2.34
N ASP A 16 8.83 -27.42 1.95
CA ASP A 16 8.37 -27.10 0.60
C ASP A 16 8.04 -25.60 0.49
N PRO A 17 8.82 -24.81 -0.28
CA PRO A 17 8.55 -23.40 -0.47
C PRO A 17 7.22 -23.13 -1.21
N ALA A 18 6.61 -24.12 -1.88
CA ALA A 18 5.30 -23.98 -2.52
C ALA A 18 4.15 -23.89 -1.51
N GLU A 19 4.35 -24.31 -0.26
CA GLU A 19 3.36 -24.22 0.82
C GLU A 19 3.24 -22.80 1.40
N VAL A 20 4.14 -21.89 1.01
CA VAL A 20 4.17 -20.53 1.52
C VAL A 20 4.08 -19.50 0.41
N CYS A 21 3.44 -18.40 0.77
CA CYS A 21 3.42 -17.21 -0.04
C CYS A 21 4.80 -16.58 -0.23
N GLN A 22 5.12 -16.19 -1.47
CA GLN A 22 6.42 -15.61 -1.83
C GLN A 22 6.29 -14.36 -2.69
N ALA A 23 7.11 -13.36 -2.37
CA ALA A 23 7.33 -12.17 -3.20
C ALA A 23 8.83 -12.03 -3.54
N SER A 24 9.12 -11.51 -4.73
CA SER A 24 10.45 -11.28 -5.28
C SER A 24 10.58 -9.84 -5.78
N PHE A 25 11.37 -9.05 -5.07
CA PHE A 25 11.62 -7.66 -5.44
C PHE A 25 12.72 -7.59 -6.50
N PRO A 26 12.57 -6.80 -7.58
CA PRO A 26 13.47 -6.80 -8.73
C PRO A 26 14.85 -6.16 -8.48
N ASN A 27 15.20 -5.86 -7.23
CA ASN A 27 16.41 -5.11 -6.89
C ASN A 27 17.61 -6.06 -6.73
N ASN A 28 18.67 -5.80 -7.50
CA ASN A 28 19.96 -6.46 -7.30
C ASN A 28 20.78 -5.71 -6.24
N LEU A 29 21.35 -6.44 -5.29
CA LEU A 29 22.23 -5.88 -4.27
C LEU A 29 23.69 -6.17 -4.61
N ALA A 30 24.53 -5.14 -4.56
CA ALA A 30 25.98 -5.33 -4.64
C ALA A 30 26.51 -5.99 -3.34
N PRO A 31 27.73 -6.57 -3.36
CA PRO A 31 28.33 -7.13 -2.14
C PRO A 31 28.30 -6.14 -0.96
N ASN A 32 27.87 -6.62 0.21
CA ASN A 32 27.70 -5.85 1.46
C ASN A 32 26.61 -4.76 1.44
N GLN A 33 25.75 -4.70 0.43
CA GLN A 33 24.58 -3.83 0.48
C GLN A 33 23.44 -4.48 1.27
N THR A 34 22.59 -3.62 1.83
CA THR A 34 21.37 -4.02 2.55
C THR A 34 20.17 -3.34 1.93
N MET A 35 19.00 -3.97 2.06
CA MET A 35 17.72 -3.43 1.63
C MET A 35 16.70 -3.64 2.73
N ALA A 36 15.96 -2.59 3.08
CA ALA A 36 14.79 -2.71 3.92
C ALA A 36 13.60 -3.12 3.06
N VAL A 37 12.92 -4.19 3.44
CA VAL A 37 11.61 -4.56 2.91
C VAL A 37 10.61 -4.25 4.01
N VAL A 38 9.66 -3.37 3.74
CA VAL A 38 8.58 -3.05 4.67
C VAL A 38 7.34 -3.80 4.20
N ILE A 39 6.68 -4.47 5.13
CA ILE A 39 5.51 -5.31 4.88
C ILE A 39 4.30 -4.58 5.45
N GLY A 40 3.27 -4.37 4.62
CA GLY A 40 2.09 -3.64 5.05
C GLY A 40 2.33 -2.15 5.29
N ASP A 41 3.31 -1.54 4.60
CA ASP A 41 3.59 -0.10 4.63
C ASP A 41 2.57 0.74 3.87
N ASP A 42 1.29 0.31 3.88
CA ASP A 42 0.11 0.92 3.24
C ASP A 42 0.08 1.02 1.71
N ARG A 43 1.00 0.32 1.03
CA ARG A 43 0.73 -0.17 -0.32
C ARG A 43 -0.34 -1.24 -0.23
N LEU A 44 -1.61 -0.80 -0.14
CA LEU A 44 -2.81 -1.63 -0.12
C LEU A 44 -2.77 -2.78 -1.13
N PHE A 45 -1.95 -2.61 -2.18
CA PHE A 45 -1.58 -3.62 -3.14
C PHE A 45 -0.05 -3.63 -3.31
N ASP A 46 0.60 -4.69 -2.82
CA ASP A 46 2.03 -4.92 -2.99
C ASP A 46 2.31 -5.49 -4.40
N SER A 47 2.24 -4.63 -5.41
CA SER A 47 2.46 -5.04 -6.82
C SER A 47 3.91 -5.42 -7.16
N LEU A 48 4.86 -5.26 -6.24
CA LEU A 48 6.24 -5.65 -6.45
C LEU A 48 6.48 -7.07 -5.96
N GLY A 49 6.29 -8.03 -6.88
CA GLY A 49 7.04 -9.27 -6.82
C GLY A 49 6.31 -10.55 -6.41
N VAL A 50 5.02 -10.52 -6.09
CA VAL A 50 4.30 -11.74 -5.70
C VAL A 50 4.37 -12.78 -6.83
N ARG A 51 5.04 -13.92 -6.57
CA ARG A 51 5.09 -15.04 -7.53
C ARG A 51 3.94 -16.00 -7.25
N ARG A 52 3.49 -16.66 -8.33
CA ARG A 52 2.40 -17.65 -8.36
C ARG A 52 2.52 -18.65 -7.21
N GLY A 53 1.49 -18.67 -6.36
CA GLY A 53 1.36 -19.51 -5.17
C GLY A 53 0.40 -18.87 -4.16
N CYS A 54 0.42 -17.53 -4.06
CA CYS A 54 -0.66 -16.72 -3.49
C CYS A 54 -1.52 -16.25 -4.65
N ALA A 55 -2.74 -16.73 -4.76
CA ALA A 55 -3.61 -16.32 -5.87
C ALA A 55 -4.18 -14.91 -5.62
N GLY A 56 -3.36 -13.85 -5.61
CA GLY A 56 -3.85 -12.46 -5.54
C GLY A 56 -4.73 -12.11 -4.32
N ASP A 57 -4.93 -13.03 -3.38
CA ASP A 57 -5.76 -12.81 -2.22
C ASP A 57 -4.96 -11.97 -1.21
N PRO A 58 -5.47 -10.79 -0.81
CA PRO A 58 -4.84 -9.98 0.20
C PRO A 58 -4.72 -10.76 1.51
N LEU A 59 -3.76 -10.35 2.36
CA LEU A 59 -3.69 -10.87 3.73
C LEU A 59 -5.06 -10.68 4.41
N LEU A 60 -5.56 -11.74 5.06
CA LEU A 60 -6.80 -11.68 5.81
C LEU A 60 -6.68 -10.59 6.88
N CYS A 61 -7.73 -9.81 7.06
CA CYS A 61 -7.83 -8.88 8.19
C CYS A 61 -7.85 -9.63 9.52
N ASP A 62 -7.55 -8.92 10.60
CA ASP A 62 -7.47 -9.43 11.98
C ASP A 62 -6.62 -10.70 12.13
N THR A 63 -5.57 -10.83 11.32
CA THR A 63 -4.80 -12.06 11.21
C THR A 63 -3.32 -11.78 11.40
N ALA A 64 -2.70 -12.51 12.32
CA ALA A 64 -1.26 -12.48 12.53
C ALA A 64 -0.54 -13.36 11.50
N TYR A 65 0.55 -12.85 10.95
CA TYR A 65 1.39 -13.49 9.95
C TYR A 65 2.86 -13.49 10.40
N VAL A 66 3.61 -14.46 9.88
CA VAL A 66 5.07 -14.48 9.98
C VAL A 66 5.71 -14.26 8.62
N PHE A 67 6.82 -13.54 8.63
CA PHE A 67 7.60 -13.17 7.45
C PHE A 67 9.09 -13.44 7.66
N ARG A 68 9.77 -13.76 6.57
CA ARG A 68 11.24 -13.79 6.45
C ARG A 68 11.62 -13.39 5.04
N CYS A 69 12.82 -12.86 4.86
CA CYS A 69 13.35 -12.50 3.56
C CYS A 69 14.79 -12.99 3.38
N ARG A 70 15.24 -13.07 2.13
CA ARG A 70 16.64 -13.30 1.75
C ARG A 70 16.92 -12.69 0.39
N VAL A 71 18.20 -12.54 0.07
CA VAL A 71 18.65 -12.28 -1.30
C VAL A 71 18.72 -13.61 -2.04
N ASN A 72 18.07 -13.69 -3.21
CA ASN A 72 18.14 -14.88 -4.05
C ASN A 72 19.52 -14.99 -4.71
N GLU A 73 19.91 -16.23 -4.98
CA GLU A 73 21.12 -16.54 -5.73
C GLU A 73 21.06 -15.96 -7.16
N THR A 74 22.24 -15.69 -7.72
CA THR A 74 22.43 -15.39 -9.13
C THR A 74 23.36 -16.44 -9.73
N GLU A 75 23.62 -16.38 -11.04
CA GLU A 75 24.63 -17.25 -11.67
C GLU A 75 26.03 -17.11 -11.05
N SER A 76 26.32 -15.99 -10.38
CA SER A 76 27.64 -15.64 -9.88
C SER A 76 27.73 -15.50 -8.37
N CYS A 77 26.63 -15.60 -7.62
CA CYS A 77 26.58 -15.40 -6.17
C CYS A 77 25.56 -16.34 -5.52
N ASP A 78 25.96 -16.98 -4.42
CA ASP A 78 25.06 -17.78 -3.59
C ASP A 78 24.00 -16.91 -2.90
N ALA A 79 22.84 -17.50 -2.59
CA ALA A 79 21.79 -16.85 -1.81
C ALA A 79 22.29 -16.45 -0.42
N SER A 80 21.74 -15.36 0.14
CA SER A 80 22.01 -15.04 1.54
C SER A 80 21.31 -16.05 2.47
N PRO A 81 21.76 -16.17 3.73
CA PRO A 81 20.93 -16.76 4.77
C PRO A 81 19.57 -16.08 4.85
N TRP A 82 18.56 -16.80 5.33
CA TRP A 82 17.28 -16.22 5.69
C TRP A 82 17.44 -15.22 6.84
N SER A 83 16.64 -14.15 6.83
CA SER A 83 16.48 -13.28 7.98
C SER A 83 15.89 -14.04 9.16
N ASN A 84 15.95 -13.42 10.35
CA ASN A 84 15.10 -13.84 11.45
C ASN A 84 13.63 -13.78 11.02
N THR A 85 12.82 -14.68 11.60
CA THR A 85 11.36 -14.60 11.50
C THR A 85 10.88 -13.34 12.23
N ILE A 86 10.02 -12.57 11.56
CA ILE A 86 9.34 -11.40 12.14
C ILE A 86 7.84 -11.68 12.06
N ASP A 87 7.11 -11.38 13.13
CA ASP A 87 5.65 -11.44 13.16
C ASP A 87 5.03 -10.03 13.11
N CYS A 88 3.87 -9.93 12.46
CA CYS A 88 3.02 -8.75 12.44
C CYS A 88 1.57 -9.17 12.18
N ALA A 89 0.61 -8.32 12.53
CA ALA A 89 -0.80 -8.58 12.29
C ALA A 89 -1.41 -7.53 11.37
N THR A 90 -2.34 -7.96 10.51
CA THR A 90 -3.23 -7.05 9.82
C THR A 90 -4.19 -6.40 10.81
N LEU A 91 -4.72 -5.23 10.44
CA LEU A 91 -5.73 -4.55 11.25
C LEU A 91 -7.01 -5.39 11.35
N PRO A 92 -7.81 -5.22 12.42
CA PRO A 92 -9.10 -5.87 12.54
C PRO A 92 -9.92 -5.73 11.27
N CYS A 93 -10.73 -6.74 10.96
CA CYS A 93 -11.69 -6.63 9.87
C CYS A 93 -12.59 -5.43 10.13
N ASN A 94 -12.39 -4.36 9.36
CA ASN A 94 -13.33 -3.26 9.33
C ASN A 94 -14.44 -3.74 8.38
N PRO A 95 -15.64 -4.12 8.88
CA PRO A 95 -16.75 -4.42 7.98
C PRO A 95 -17.08 -3.21 7.12
N GLY A 96 -16.66 -2.02 7.57
CA GLY A 96 -16.75 -0.80 6.81
C GLY A 96 -18.17 -0.50 6.39
N GLN A 97 -18.28 0.41 5.45
CA GLN A 97 -19.38 0.33 4.50
C GLN A 97 -18.72 0.11 3.15
N ASN A 98 -19.19 -0.88 2.39
CA ASN A 98 -18.72 -1.09 1.03
C ASN A 98 -19.27 0.04 0.15
N CYS A 99 -18.70 1.22 0.30
CA CYS A 99 -18.99 2.48 -0.38
C CYS A 99 -17.81 3.43 -0.13
N THR A 100 -17.75 4.52 -0.88
CA THR A 100 -16.65 5.49 -0.82
C THR A 100 -17.11 6.83 -0.26
N TYR A 101 -16.16 7.59 0.27
CA TYR A 101 -16.29 8.99 0.67
C TYR A 101 -15.32 9.87 -0.14
N THR A 102 -15.71 11.12 -0.37
CA THR A 102 -14.90 12.08 -1.13
C THR A 102 -13.64 12.50 -0.37
N GLN A 103 -12.67 13.09 -1.08
CA GLN A 103 -11.50 13.70 -0.42
C GLN A 103 -11.89 14.80 0.58
N GLY A 104 -13.03 15.47 0.36
CA GLY A 104 -13.54 16.53 1.24
C GLY A 104 -14.03 15.97 2.56
N TYR A 105 -14.70 14.83 2.55
CA TYR A 105 -15.13 14.13 3.76
C TYR A 105 -13.93 13.77 4.63
N TRP A 106 -12.95 13.05 4.06
CA TRP A 106 -11.76 12.60 4.79
C TRP A 106 -10.95 13.76 5.37
N LYS A 107 -10.80 14.85 4.60
CA LYS A 107 -10.15 16.07 5.07
C LYS A 107 -10.80 16.67 6.33
N ASN A 108 -12.13 16.58 6.45
CA ASN A 108 -12.89 17.20 7.53
C ASN A 108 -13.20 16.26 8.70
N HIS A 109 -12.94 14.96 8.56
CA HIS A 109 -13.23 13.91 9.56
C HIS A 109 -11.98 13.07 9.85
N SER A 110 -10.88 13.71 10.26
CA SER A 110 -9.63 12.99 10.55
C SER A 110 -9.70 12.10 11.79
N ASP A 111 -10.64 12.40 12.69
CA ASP A 111 -10.90 11.66 13.92
C ASP A 111 -11.42 10.24 13.70
N VAL A 112 -11.97 9.95 12.51
CA VAL A 112 -12.50 8.63 12.13
C VAL A 112 -11.65 7.93 11.07
N TRP A 113 -10.44 8.41 10.80
CA TRP A 113 -9.57 7.74 9.83
C TRP A 113 -9.24 6.32 10.31
N PRO A 114 -9.40 5.29 9.44
CA PRO A 114 -9.05 3.92 9.80
C PRO A 114 -7.53 3.70 9.93
N LEU A 115 -6.71 4.63 9.42
CA LEU A 115 -5.25 4.56 9.39
C LEU A 115 -4.62 5.84 9.94
N GLN A 116 -3.57 5.68 10.77
CA GLN A 116 -2.81 6.80 11.36
C GLN A 116 -1.63 7.28 10.49
N SER A 117 -1.28 6.51 9.46
CA SER A 117 -0.24 6.83 8.50
C SER A 117 -0.56 6.24 7.13
N LEU A 118 -0.08 6.92 6.08
CA LEU A 118 -0.15 6.50 4.69
C LEU A 118 1.16 6.85 3.98
N THR A 119 1.52 6.06 2.99
CA THR A 119 2.70 6.11 2.16
C THR A 119 2.21 6.48 0.79
N LEU A 120 2.83 7.51 0.24
CA LEU A 120 2.58 7.95 -1.13
C LEU A 120 3.87 7.70 -1.89
N GLY A 121 3.82 6.73 -2.80
CA GLY A 121 4.98 6.17 -3.49
C GLY A 121 5.96 5.45 -2.56
N ALA A 122 7.06 6.12 -2.20
CA ALA A 122 8.12 5.60 -1.35
C ALA A 122 8.31 6.40 -0.05
N VAL A 123 7.40 7.34 0.25
CA VAL A 123 7.50 8.23 1.41
C VAL A 123 6.31 7.99 2.33
N SER A 124 6.56 7.64 3.59
CA SER A 124 5.53 7.49 4.62
C SER A 124 5.22 8.83 5.28
N TYR A 125 3.93 9.11 5.46
CA TYR A 125 3.38 10.32 6.07
C TYR A 125 2.51 9.93 7.25
N ASN A 126 2.64 10.66 8.36
CA ASN A 126 1.68 10.56 9.45
C ASN A 126 0.39 11.36 9.14
N GLU A 127 -0.67 11.12 9.92
CA GLU A 127 -1.96 11.81 9.79
C GLU A 127 -1.82 13.34 9.68
N SER A 128 -1.01 13.97 10.54
CA SER A 128 -0.84 15.43 10.53
C SER A 128 -0.22 15.96 9.24
N GLN A 129 0.67 15.18 8.62
CA GLN A 129 1.29 15.51 7.34
C GLN A 129 0.32 15.30 6.18
N LEU A 130 -0.47 14.22 6.21
CA LEU A 130 -1.51 13.94 5.22
C LEU A 130 -2.58 15.03 5.22
N LEU A 131 -3.00 15.50 6.41
CA LEU A 131 -3.91 16.63 6.53
C LEU A 131 -3.32 17.92 5.98
N GLN A 132 -2.02 18.18 6.18
CA GLN A 132 -1.37 19.34 5.56
C GLN A 132 -1.40 19.25 4.03
N VAL A 133 -1.19 18.06 3.47
CA VAL A 133 -1.31 17.82 2.02
C VAL A 133 -2.74 18.08 1.55
N LEU A 134 -3.77 17.48 2.18
CA LEU A 134 -5.18 17.69 1.85
C LEU A 134 -5.66 19.15 2.02
N ASN A 135 -5.05 19.90 2.94
CA ASN A 135 -5.37 21.31 3.15
C ASN A 135 -4.69 22.26 2.16
N ARG A 136 -3.63 21.81 1.47
CA ARG A 136 -2.88 22.63 0.52
C ARG A 136 -3.64 22.74 -0.81
N PRO A 137 -3.92 23.96 -1.31
CA PRO A 137 -4.44 24.12 -2.67
C PRO A 137 -3.42 23.60 -3.69
N ALA A 138 -3.85 22.83 -4.68
CA ALA A 138 -2.94 22.19 -5.63
C ALA A 138 -2.16 23.16 -6.53
N GLN A 139 -2.71 24.33 -6.84
CA GLN A 139 -2.05 25.41 -7.61
C GLN A 139 -1.35 24.94 -8.90
N GLY A 140 -1.97 24.00 -9.63
CA GLY A 140 -1.44 23.46 -10.88
C GLY A 140 -0.30 22.44 -10.71
N ASN A 141 -0.03 21.97 -9.50
CA ASN A 141 0.89 20.86 -9.25
C ASN A 141 0.14 19.52 -9.33
N GLY A 142 0.38 18.75 -10.40
CA GLY A 142 -0.23 17.44 -10.62
C GLY A 142 0.06 16.44 -9.49
N LEU A 143 1.22 16.54 -8.84
CA LEU A 143 1.56 15.68 -7.69
C LEU A 143 0.62 15.92 -6.50
N VAL A 144 0.26 17.18 -6.24
CA VAL A 144 -0.66 17.50 -5.14
C VAL A 144 -2.09 17.05 -5.47
N ILE A 145 -2.50 17.23 -6.73
CA ILE A 145 -3.82 16.76 -7.21
C ILE A 145 -3.93 15.23 -7.06
N LEU A 146 -2.94 14.50 -7.56
CA LEU A 146 -2.91 13.04 -7.47
C LEU A 146 -2.87 12.59 -6.01
N ALA A 147 -2.07 13.25 -5.16
CA ALA A 147 -1.98 12.92 -3.75
C ALA A 147 -3.32 13.10 -3.03
N HIS A 148 -4.10 14.14 -3.32
CA HIS A 148 -5.42 14.31 -2.70
C HIS A 148 -6.35 13.13 -2.98
N GLN A 149 -6.41 12.70 -4.25
CA GLN A 149 -7.27 11.59 -4.65
C GLN A 149 -6.76 10.24 -4.16
N LEU A 150 -5.44 10.04 -4.17
CA LEU A 150 -4.82 8.81 -3.67
C LEU A 150 -5.03 8.65 -2.17
N ILE A 151 -4.87 9.71 -1.37
CA ILE A 151 -5.14 9.67 0.08
C ILE A 151 -6.58 9.23 0.34
N ALA A 152 -7.56 9.86 -0.34
CA ALA A 152 -8.97 9.52 -0.17
C ALA A 152 -9.28 8.08 -0.59
N ALA A 153 -8.71 7.61 -1.71
CA ALA A 153 -8.90 6.24 -2.17
C ALA A 153 -8.33 5.23 -1.17
N LYS A 154 -7.13 5.48 -0.63
CA LYS A 154 -6.52 4.59 0.36
C LYS A 154 -7.34 4.53 1.65
N LEU A 155 -7.88 5.66 2.11
CA LEU A 155 -8.77 5.71 3.28
C LEU A 155 -10.09 5.00 3.03
N ASN A 156 -10.68 5.13 1.84
CA ASN A 156 -11.89 4.40 1.45
C ASN A 156 -11.69 2.89 1.51
N ILE A 157 -10.59 2.40 0.93
CA ILE A 157 -10.26 0.98 0.91
C ILE A 157 -9.99 0.47 2.33
N ALA A 158 -9.24 1.22 3.13
CA ALA A 158 -9.03 0.91 4.54
C ALA A 158 -10.33 0.96 5.38
N ASN A 159 -11.31 1.73 4.91
CA ASN A 159 -12.66 1.77 5.46
C ASN A 159 -13.60 0.69 4.88
N GLY A 160 -13.09 -0.27 4.11
CA GLY A 160 -13.84 -1.43 3.62
C GLY A 160 -14.44 -1.30 2.21
N ALA A 161 -14.13 -0.24 1.47
CA ALA A 161 -14.55 -0.12 0.08
C ALA A 161 -13.84 -1.14 -0.82
N ASP A 162 -14.59 -1.84 -1.67
CA ASP A 162 -14.04 -2.79 -2.66
C ASP A 162 -13.11 -2.06 -3.65
N PRO A 163 -11.80 -2.39 -3.68
CA PRO A 163 -10.83 -1.73 -4.53
C PRO A 163 -10.76 -2.28 -5.96
N THR A 164 -11.53 -3.32 -6.32
CA THR A 164 -11.34 -4.11 -7.55
C THR A 164 -11.17 -3.25 -8.80
N LEU A 165 -11.91 -2.14 -8.94
CA LEU A 165 -11.85 -1.28 -10.12
C LEU A 165 -10.71 -0.24 -10.11
N VAL A 166 -10.08 0.02 -8.98
CA VAL A 166 -9.01 1.03 -8.82
C VAL A 166 -7.69 0.49 -8.30
N GLN A 167 -7.62 -0.81 -8.01
CA GLN A 167 -6.43 -1.47 -7.48
C GLN A 167 -5.17 -1.14 -8.31
N GLN A 168 -5.23 -1.30 -9.63
CA GLN A 168 -4.10 -0.99 -10.51
C GLN A 168 -3.80 0.52 -10.56
N THR A 169 -4.82 1.38 -10.54
CA THR A 169 -4.66 2.83 -10.52
C THR A 169 -3.93 3.31 -9.26
N VAL A 170 -4.24 2.74 -8.10
CA VAL A 170 -3.54 3.02 -6.83
C VAL A 170 -2.07 2.62 -6.94
N ILE A 171 -1.77 1.44 -7.50
CA ILE A 171 -0.40 0.95 -7.75
C ILE A 171 0.36 1.91 -8.68
N ASP A 172 -0.26 2.31 -9.79
CA ASP A 172 0.36 3.17 -10.79
C ASP A 172 0.59 4.57 -10.24
N ALA A 173 -0.33 5.08 -9.40
CA ALA A 173 -0.17 6.35 -8.71
C ALA A 173 1.00 6.33 -7.73
N ASP A 174 1.10 5.31 -6.87
CA ASP A 174 2.27 5.16 -5.99
C ASP A 174 3.57 5.05 -6.79
N SER A 175 3.57 4.27 -7.88
CA SER A 175 4.75 4.11 -8.75
C SER A 175 5.16 5.44 -9.41
N MET A 176 4.19 6.24 -9.85
CA MET A 176 4.42 7.55 -10.46
C MET A 176 4.95 8.59 -9.46
N ILE A 177 4.46 8.58 -8.22
CA ILE A 177 4.96 9.44 -7.14
C ILE A 177 6.41 9.06 -6.81
N GLY A 178 6.71 7.75 -6.73
CA GLY A 178 8.05 7.26 -6.44
C GLY A 178 8.65 7.89 -5.18
N GLY A 179 9.87 8.44 -5.30
CA GLY A 179 10.57 9.10 -4.18
C GLY A 179 10.22 10.58 -3.97
N LEU A 180 9.23 11.14 -4.68
CA LEU A 180 8.87 12.54 -4.54
C LEU A 180 8.17 12.81 -3.20
N ILE A 181 8.52 13.91 -2.53
CA ILE A 181 7.86 14.33 -1.30
C ILE A 181 6.81 15.40 -1.62
N VAL A 182 5.55 15.11 -1.32
CA VAL A 182 4.39 15.93 -1.68
C VAL A 182 4.38 17.25 -0.89
N PRO A 183 4.15 18.42 -1.52
CA PRO A 183 3.94 19.67 -0.81
C PRO A 183 2.72 19.64 0.12
N PRO A 184 2.76 20.31 1.29
CA PRO A 184 3.81 21.22 1.75
C PRO A 184 4.94 20.54 2.55
N VAL A 185 4.85 19.23 2.78
CA VAL A 185 5.88 18.48 3.52
C VAL A 185 7.20 18.49 2.77
N GLY A 186 7.13 18.43 1.43
CA GLY A 186 8.26 18.61 0.54
C GLY A 186 8.00 19.62 -0.58
N THR A 187 8.77 19.51 -1.64
CA THR A 187 8.74 20.41 -2.80
C THR A 187 8.55 19.66 -4.11
N GLY A 188 8.05 18.42 -4.06
CA GLY A 188 7.84 17.57 -5.23
C GLY A 188 6.85 18.19 -6.22
N TYR A 189 7.01 17.83 -7.49
CA TYR A 189 6.18 18.32 -8.57
C TYR A 189 6.04 17.26 -9.66
N LEU A 190 4.82 17.13 -10.18
CA LEU A 190 4.52 16.46 -11.43
C LEU A 190 3.63 17.38 -12.25
N SER A 191 3.75 17.34 -13.58
CA SER A 191 2.83 18.10 -14.42
C SER A 191 1.41 17.51 -14.34
N PRO A 192 0.34 18.32 -14.31
CA PRO A 192 -1.02 17.81 -14.28
C PRO A 192 -1.35 16.81 -15.41
N SER A 193 -0.74 16.98 -16.58
CA SER A 193 -0.90 16.07 -17.71
C SER A 193 -0.28 14.69 -17.51
N GLN A 194 0.75 14.58 -16.66
CA GLN A 194 1.31 13.26 -16.32
C GLN A 194 0.39 12.49 -15.38
N THR A 195 -0.33 13.20 -14.51
CA THR A 195 -1.13 12.61 -13.43
C THR A 195 -2.62 12.47 -13.76
N SER A 196 -3.10 13.07 -14.85
CA SER A 196 -4.53 13.29 -15.07
C SER A 196 -5.34 12.01 -15.15
N GLU A 197 -4.89 11.02 -15.92
CA GLU A 197 -5.63 9.76 -16.10
C GLU A 197 -5.83 9.00 -14.77
N LEU A 198 -4.77 8.93 -13.96
CA LEU A 198 -4.81 8.32 -12.63
C LEU A 198 -5.69 9.14 -11.68
N THR A 199 -5.57 10.47 -11.73
CA THR A 199 -6.38 11.38 -10.92
C THR A 199 -7.86 11.22 -11.23
N ASP A 200 -8.23 11.19 -12.51
CA ASP A 200 -9.62 11.10 -12.95
C ASP A 200 -10.24 9.79 -12.48
N THR A 201 -9.54 8.67 -12.68
CA THR A 201 -10.00 7.34 -12.23
C THR A 201 -10.17 7.27 -10.71
N LEU A 202 -9.21 7.80 -9.93
CA LEU A 202 -9.33 7.84 -8.48
C LEU A 202 -10.46 8.78 -8.03
N THR A 203 -10.69 9.88 -8.76
CA THR A 203 -11.81 10.79 -8.50
C THR A 203 -13.13 10.07 -8.71
N GLU A 204 -13.31 9.38 -9.84
CA GLU A 204 -14.52 8.61 -10.12
C GLU A 204 -14.82 7.58 -9.03
N PHE A 205 -13.80 6.95 -8.46
CA PHE A 205 -13.96 6.02 -7.35
C PHE A 205 -14.34 6.72 -6.04
N ASN A 206 -13.62 7.78 -5.67
CA ASN A 206 -13.86 8.52 -4.43
C ASN A 206 -15.23 9.20 -4.40
N GLU A 207 -15.74 9.61 -5.56
CA GLU A 207 -17.08 10.18 -5.74
C GLU A 207 -18.16 9.08 -5.97
N GLY A 208 -17.78 7.80 -5.92
CA GLY A 208 -18.69 6.67 -6.04
C GLY A 208 -19.30 6.46 -7.42
N THR A 209 -18.73 7.05 -8.46
CA THR A 209 -19.12 6.83 -9.87
C THR A 209 -18.69 5.46 -10.36
N ILE A 210 -17.52 4.98 -9.93
CA ILE A 210 -17.06 3.60 -10.12
C ILE A 210 -16.84 2.93 -8.76
N GLY A 211 -16.81 1.61 -8.76
CA GLY A 211 -16.59 0.80 -7.57
C GLY A 211 -17.89 0.58 -6.81
N PRO A 212 -17.86 0.57 -5.47
CA PRO A 212 -19.01 0.15 -4.68
C PRO A 212 -20.11 1.21 -4.50
N GLY A 213 -19.93 2.42 -5.06
CA GLY A 213 -20.86 3.54 -4.91
C GLY A 213 -20.50 4.47 -3.74
N HIS A 214 -21.19 5.61 -3.64
CA HIS A 214 -20.97 6.60 -2.57
C HIS A 214 -21.74 6.21 -1.30
N CYS A 215 -21.16 6.43 -0.12
CA CYS A 215 -21.86 6.28 1.15
C CYS A 215 -22.95 7.33 1.33
N ASP A 216 -24.05 6.95 1.98
CA ASP A 216 -25.05 7.91 2.46
C ASP A 216 -24.51 8.61 3.72
N ASP A 217 -24.52 9.95 3.71
CA ASP A 217 -24.13 10.80 4.86
C ASP A 217 -25.14 10.71 6.03
#